data_AF-A0AB35K661-F1
#
_entry.id   AF-A0AB35K661-F1
#
_cell.length_a   1.000
_cell.length_b   1.000
_cell.length_c   1.000
_cell.angle_alpha   90.00
_cell.angle_beta   90.00
_cell.angle_gamma   90.00
#
_symmetry.space_group_name_H-M   'P 1'
#
loop_
_entity.id
_entity.type
_entity.pdbx_description
1 polymer ?
#
loop_
_entity_poly.entity_id
_entity_poly.type
_entity_poly.pdbx_seq_one_letter_code
_entity_poly.pdbx_strand_id
1 'polypeptide(L)'
;MISLTAITTIFGVLVPLMVAYISSRHNFKKHPRLEFSESIEAAKEFDAIVISTAESQLVKDRVAQKLIMKKNINFLETQYFYSYADMELWVERYVDVRKYIEPIIDENNKIVDLKNKYTMAKGVLFLCMYIFFAILAMMPLMFLKYYLEILKQSIDNINFLLTFNLITWPILFSFIALGGLHKANKISDAYNFLKNFEHARIKVKE
;
A
#
# COMPACT_ATOMS: atom_id res chain seq x y z
N MET A 1 39.11 -13.49 0.04
CA MET A 1 38.64 -14.40 1.11
C MET A 1 38.15 -13.56 2.28
N ILE A 2 36.86 -13.59 2.57
CA ILE A 2 36.32 -12.92 3.78
C ILE A 2 36.67 -13.83 4.96
N SER A 3 37.40 -13.33 5.95
CA SER A 3 37.84 -14.12 7.10
C SER A 3 36.65 -14.48 7.99
N LEU A 4 36.64 -15.70 8.52
CA LEU A 4 35.57 -16.21 9.41
C LEU A 4 35.31 -15.28 10.61
N THR A 5 36.36 -14.58 11.07
CA THR A 5 36.34 -13.57 12.13
C THR A 5 35.54 -12.32 11.77
N ALA A 6 35.55 -11.87 10.50
CA ALA A 6 34.73 -10.74 10.07
C ALA A 6 33.23 -11.10 10.11
N ILE A 7 32.90 -12.34 9.72
CA ILE A 7 31.53 -12.85 9.74
C ILE A 7 31.00 -12.95 11.18
N THR A 8 31.76 -13.53 12.10
CA THR A 8 31.33 -13.65 13.51
C THR A 8 31.17 -12.31 14.20
N THR A 9 32.00 -11.32 13.85
CA THR A 9 31.93 -9.96 14.43
C THR A 9 30.69 -9.21 13.93
N ILE A 10 30.38 -9.32 12.62
CA ILE A 10 29.18 -8.71 12.04
C ILE A 10 27.93 -9.34 12.67
N PHE A 11 27.83 -10.67 12.74
CA PHE A 11 26.67 -11.33 13.35
C PHE A 11 26.57 -11.10 14.86
N GLY A 12 27.69 -11.01 15.58
CA GLY A 12 27.71 -10.71 17.01
C GLY A 12 27.12 -9.34 17.37
N VAL A 13 27.21 -8.37 16.46
CA VAL A 13 26.60 -7.04 16.63
C VAL A 13 25.19 -6.98 16.06
N LEU A 14 24.94 -7.62 14.90
CA LEU A 14 23.63 -7.57 14.21
C LEU A 14 22.54 -8.32 14.95
N VAL A 15 22.85 -9.46 15.59
CA VAL A 15 21.86 -10.30 16.28
C VAL A 15 21.25 -9.58 17.49
N PRO A 16 22.02 -9.01 18.43
CA PRO A 16 21.45 -8.24 19.54
C PRO A 16 20.66 -7.01 19.07
N LEU A 17 21.12 -6.32 18.01
CA LEU A 17 20.41 -5.20 17.40
C LEU A 17 19.06 -5.63 16.78
N MET A 18 19.03 -6.76 16.09
CA MET A 18 17.79 -7.33 15.56
C MET A 18 16.84 -7.76 16.68
N VAL A 19 17.35 -8.38 17.75
CA VAL A 19 16.52 -8.77 18.91
C VAL A 19 15.96 -7.54 19.63
N ALA A 20 16.76 -6.50 19.85
CA ALA A 20 16.31 -5.24 20.44
C ALA A 20 15.31 -4.51 19.53
N TYR A 21 15.50 -4.57 18.22
CA TYR A 21 14.56 -4.02 17.25
C TYR A 21 13.23 -4.78 17.25
N ILE A 22 13.26 -6.12 17.24
CA ILE A 22 12.07 -6.97 17.28
C ILE A 22 11.34 -6.78 18.62
N SER A 23 12.07 -6.76 19.74
CA SER A 23 11.51 -6.56 21.07
C SER A 23 10.89 -5.17 21.24
N SER A 24 11.53 -4.10 20.74
CA SER A 24 10.96 -2.75 20.81
C SER A 24 9.72 -2.58 19.93
N ARG A 25 9.57 -3.40 18.88
CA ARG A 25 8.36 -3.44 18.04
C ARG A 25 7.24 -4.32 18.60
N HIS A 26 7.55 -5.31 19.44
CA HIS A 26 6.60 -6.32 19.93
C HIS A 26 6.27 -6.22 21.44
N ASN A 27 6.97 -5.40 22.22
CA ASN A 27 6.56 -4.99 23.57
C ASN A 27 5.55 -3.84 23.44
N PHE A 28 4.30 -3.89 23.88
CA PHE A 28 3.57 -4.76 24.80
C PHE A 28 2.21 -5.02 24.15
N LYS A 29 1.79 -6.28 24.02
CA LYS A 29 0.33 -6.52 23.99
C LYS A 29 -0.19 -6.08 25.34
N LYS A 30 -0.97 -5.01 25.39
CA LYS A 30 -1.55 -4.54 26.65
C LYS A 30 -2.53 -5.63 27.10
N HIS A 31 -2.79 -5.68 28.41
CA HIS A 31 -3.78 -6.63 28.91
C HIS A 31 -5.12 -6.34 28.21
N PRO A 32 -5.87 -7.33 27.72
CA PRO A 32 -7.08 -7.10 26.90
C PRO A 32 -8.06 -6.11 27.54
N ARG A 33 -8.24 -6.17 28.87
CA ARG A 33 -9.08 -5.21 29.61
C ARG A 33 -8.65 -3.75 29.48
N LEU A 34 -7.34 -3.48 29.42
CA LEU A 34 -6.79 -2.13 29.22
C LEU A 34 -6.97 -1.67 27.78
N GLU A 35 -6.82 -2.57 26.80
CA GLU A 35 -7.09 -2.29 25.39
C GLU A 35 -8.58 -1.93 25.18
N PHE A 36 -9.48 -2.70 25.79
CA PHE A 36 -10.93 -2.41 25.74
C PHE A 36 -11.32 -1.12 26.46
N SER A 37 -10.71 -0.78 27.60
CA SER A 37 -11.02 0.49 28.25
C SER A 37 -10.54 1.70 27.45
N GLU A 38 -9.36 1.59 26.83
CA GLU A 38 -8.80 2.65 25.98
C GLU A 38 -9.62 2.85 24.69
N SER A 39 -10.14 1.77 24.08
CA SER A 39 -11.00 1.89 22.90
C SER A 39 -12.36 2.54 23.23
N ILE A 40 -12.95 2.21 24.39
CA ILE A 40 -14.18 2.85 24.87
C ILE A 40 -13.95 4.35 25.14
N GLU A 41 -12.82 4.70 25.77
CA GLU A 41 -12.47 6.09 26.02
C GLU A 41 -12.26 6.86 24.70
N ALA A 42 -11.55 6.26 23.74
CA ALA A 42 -11.36 6.86 22.42
C ALA A 42 -12.69 7.05 21.66
N ALA A 43 -13.64 6.12 21.78
CA ALA A 43 -14.97 6.26 21.19
C ALA A 43 -15.76 7.43 21.82
N LYS A 44 -15.73 7.55 23.16
CA LYS A 44 -16.36 8.68 23.87
C LYS A 44 -15.74 10.03 23.50
N GLU A 45 -14.41 10.10 23.41
CA GLU A 45 -13.70 11.29 22.95
C GLU A 45 -14.11 11.67 21.51
N PHE A 46 -14.22 10.67 20.64
CA PHE A 46 -14.65 10.88 19.26
C PHE A 46 -16.08 11.42 19.18
N ASP A 47 -17.04 10.82 19.90
CA ASP A 47 -18.42 11.29 19.95
C ASP A 47 -18.54 12.74 20.45
N ALA A 48 -17.76 13.09 21.49
CA ALA A 48 -17.72 14.46 22.00
C ALA A 48 -17.18 15.46 20.96
N ILE A 49 -16.19 15.06 20.16
CA ILE A 49 -15.58 15.90 19.13
C ILE A 49 -16.45 16.01 17.87
N VAL A 50 -17.24 14.99 17.54
CA VAL A 50 -18.21 15.04 16.43
C VAL A 50 -19.23 16.16 16.64
N ILE A 51 -19.62 16.41 17.89
CA ILE A 51 -20.57 17.47 18.27
C ILE A 51 -19.87 18.83 18.44
N SER A 52 -18.57 18.84 18.76
CA SER A 52 -17.77 20.05 18.97
C SER A 52 -17.31 20.72 17.67
N THR A 53 -17.74 21.96 17.46
CA THR A 53 -17.26 22.85 16.37
C THR A 53 -16.00 23.64 16.75
N ALA A 54 -15.61 23.68 18.03
CA ALA A 54 -14.54 24.54 18.53
C ALA A 54 -13.11 23.96 18.34
N GLU A 55 -13.01 22.64 18.14
CA GLU A 55 -11.72 21.96 18.04
C GLU A 55 -11.05 22.11 16.67
N SER A 56 -9.73 22.27 16.68
CA SER A 56 -8.93 22.37 15.46
C SER A 56 -8.93 21.07 14.65
N GLN A 57 -8.83 21.15 13.32
CA GLN A 57 -8.81 19.98 12.44
C GLN A 57 -7.71 18.96 12.80
N LEU A 58 -6.54 19.45 13.26
CA LEU A 58 -5.44 18.58 13.68
C LEU A 58 -5.81 17.75 14.90
N VAL A 59 -6.52 18.32 15.88
CA VAL A 59 -6.99 17.59 17.07
C VAL A 59 -8.01 16.54 16.67
N LYS A 60 -8.95 16.90 15.78
CA LYS A 60 -9.95 15.97 15.23
C LYS A 60 -9.29 14.78 14.53
N ASP A 61 -8.29 15.03 13.69
CA ASP A 61 -7.54 13.97 13.01
C ASP A 61 -6.75 13.08 13.99
N ARG A 62 -6.22 13.64 15.08
CA ARG A 62 -5.52 12.83 16.11
C ARG A 62 -6.46 11.91 16.87
N VAL A 63 -7.66 12.38 17.23
CA VAL A 63 -8.64 11.53 17.91
C VAL A 63 -9.17 10.45 16.96
N ALA A 64 -9.41 10.76 15.69
CA ALA A 64 -9.74 9.77 14.68
C ALA A 64 -8.66 8.69 14.53
N GLN A 65 -7.37 9.07 14.50
CA GLN A 65 -6.25 8.14 14.45
C GLN A 65 -6.13 7.28 15.73
N LYS A 66 -6.49 7.84 16.89
CA LYS A 66 -6.53 7.12 18.18
C LYS A 66 -7.64 6.07 18.17
N LEU A 67 -8.84 6.42 17.72
CA LEU A 67 -9.99 5.52 17.63
C LEU A 67 -9.70 4.31 16.72
N ILE A 68 -9.19 4.56 15.52
CA ILE A 68 -8.93 3.53 14.51
C ILE A 68 -7.59 2.80 14.72
N MET A 69 -6.72 3.34 15.58
CA MET A 69 -5.34 2.87 15.75
C MET A 69 -4.52 2.84 14.45
N LYS A 70 -4.85 3.71 13.47
CA LYS A 70 -4.11 3.86 12.20
C LYS A 70 -3.80 5.33 11.95
N LYS A 71 -2.55 5.63 11.58
CA LYS A 71 -2.07 7.02 11.36
C LYS A 71 -2.52 7.67 10.05
N ASN A 72 -3.03 6.89 9.10
CA ASN A 72 -3.27 7.32 7.72
C ASN A 72 -4.76 7.55 7.39
N ILE A 73 -5.58 7.80 8.41
CA ILE A 73 -7.00 8.18 8.27
C ILE A 73 -7.22 9.60 8.80
N ASN A 74 -8.15 10.33 8.19
CA ASN A 74 -8.58 11.64 8.67
C ASN A 74 -9.92 11.57 9.43
N PHE A 75 -10.31 12.68 10.04
CA PHE A 75 -11.55 12.77 10.81
C PHE A 75 -12.81 12.52 9.97
N LEU A 76 -12.89 13.10 8.76
CA LEU A 76 -14.07 12.98 7.89
C LEU A 76 -14.29 11.55 7.37
N GLU A 77 -13.21 10.86 7.00
CA GLU A 77 -13.21 9.44 6.61
C GLU A 77 -13.67 8.59 7.79
N THR A 78 -13.13 8.86 8.98
CA THR A 78 -13.51 8.13 10.21
C THR A 78 -14.98 8.36 10.53
N GLN A 79 -15.47 9.60 10.45
CA GLN A 79 -16.87 9.94 10.66
C GLN A 79 -17.80 9.22 9.67
N TYR A 80 -17.38 9.11 8.40
CA TYR A 80 -18.12 8.34 7.40
C TYR A 80 -18.22 6.86 7.79
N PHE A 81 -17.09 6.24 8.11
CA PHE A 81 -17.06 4.83 8.47
C PHE A 81 -17.74 4.52 9.80
N TYR A 82 -17.87 5.50 10.69
CA TYR A 82 -18.49 5.34 12.02
C TYR A 82 -19.97 4.97 11.93
N SER A 83 -20.62 5.35 10.83
CA SER A 83 -22.02 5.01 10.56
C SER A 83 -22.25 3.52 10.19
N TYR A 84 -21.20 2.71 10.09
CA TYR A 84 -21.28 1.31 9.66
C TYR A 84 -20.84 0.35 10.78
N ALA A 85 -21.52 -0.79 10.89
CA ALA A 85 -21.32 -1.75 11.97
C ALA A 85 -19.87 -2.31 12.02
N ASP A 86 -19.31 -2.63 10.85
CA ASP A 86 -17.96 -3.20 10.73
C ASP A 86 -16.90 -2.13 10.39
N MET A 87 -16.94 -0.98 11.07
CA MET A 87 -16.08 0.18 10.81
C MET A 87 -14.59 -0.19 10.69
N GLU A 88 -14.03 -0.93 11.66
CA GLU A 88 -12.61 -1.27 11.70
C GLU A 88 -12.15 -2.04 10.46
N LEU A 89 -12.96 -3.03 10.03
CA LEU A 89 -12.68 -3.85 8.86
C LEU A 89 -12.74 -3.03 7.57
N TRP A 90 -13.72 -2.13 7.45
CA TRP A 90 -13.83 -1.27 6.28
C TRP A 90 -12.72 -0.25 6.20
N VAL A 91 -12.35 0.35 7.33
CA VAL A 91 -11.26 1.31 7.42
C VAL A 91 -9.92 0.65 7.09
N GLU A 92 -9.66 -0.54 7.60
CA GLU A 92 -8.42 -1.26 7.29
C GLU A 92 -8.26 -1.48 5.79
N ARG A 93 -9.31 -1.99 5.14
CA ARG A 93 -9.30 -2.20 3.68
C ARG A 93 -9.23 -0.88 2.91
N TYR A 94 -9.94 0.15 3.38
CA TYR A 94 -9.95 1.46 2.75
C TYR A 94 -8.55 2.10 2.72
N VAL A 95 -7.80 2.05 3.83
CA VAL A 95 -6.45 2.65 3.92
C VAL A 95 -5.51 2.09 2.86
N ASP A 96 -5.64 0.82 2.50
CA ASP A 96 -4.79 0.14 1.50
C ASP A 96 -5.04 0.60 0.06
N VAL A 97 -6.26 1.07 -0.23
CA VAL A 97 -6.71 1.51 -1.56
C VAL A 97 -7.06 3.00 -1.61
N ARG A 98 -6.93 3.73 -0.51
CA ARG A 98 -7.32 5.14 -0.34
C ARG A 98 -6.87 6.04 -1.48
N LYS A 99 -5.64 5.86 -1.98
CA LYS A 99 -5.07 6.65 -3.09
C LYS A 99 -5.85 6.55 -4.41
N TYR A 100 -6.64 5.50 -4.57
CA TYR A 100 -7.41 5.16 -5.77
C TYR A 100 -8.92 5.39 -5.59
N ILE A 101 -9.33 5.83 -4.39
CA ILE A 101 -10.70 6.17 -4.05
C ILE A 101 -10.79 7.68 -3.87
N GLU A 102 -11.85 8.26 -4.41
CA GLU A 102 -12.20 9.66 -4.30
C GLU A 102 -13.46 9.79 -3.44
N PRO A 103 -13.42 10.53 -2.31
CA PRO A 103 -14.61 10.78 -1.51
C PRO A 103 -15.52 11.80 -2.20
N ILE A 104 -16.81 11.51 -2.25
CA ILE A 104 -17.85 12.45 -2.70
C ILE A 104 -18.28 13.26 -1.48
N ILE A 105 -18.02 14.57 -1.51
CA ILE A 105 -18.29 15.50 -0.42
C ILE A 105 -19.55 16.29 -0.75
N ASP A 106 -20.44 16.41 0.24
CA ASP A 106 -21.68 17.18 0.17
C ASP A 106 -21.46 18.67 0.50
N GLU A 107 -22.48 19.50 0.30
CA GLU A 107 -22.49 20.93 0.63
C GLU A 107 -22.17 21.20 2.12
N ASN A 108 -22.46 20.23 2.99
CA ASN A 108 -22.15 20.26 4.42
C ASN A 108 -20.71 19.81 4.76
N ASN A 109 -19.83 19.67 3.77
CA ASN A 109 -18.45 19.20 3.91
C ASN A 109 -18.32 17.80 4.55
N LYS A 110 -19.34 16.95 4.36
CA LYS A 110 -19.38 15.56 4.83
C LYS A 110 -19.20 14.60 3.66
N ILE A 111 -18.50 13.49 3.90
CA ILE A 111 -18.38 12.42 2.91
C ILE A 111 -19.72 11.67 2.86
N VAL A 112 -20.36 11.63 1.69
CA VAL A 112 -21.63 10.92 1.49
C VAL A 112 -21.41 9.57 0.83
N ASP A 113 -20.47 9.49 -0.09
CA ASP A 113 -20.16 8.25 -0.78
C ASP A 113 -18.70 8.18 -1.26
N LEU A 114 -18.28 6.99 -1.66
CA LEU A 114 -16.93 6.73 -2.14
C LEU A 114 -16.98 6.29 -3.60
N LYS A 115 -16.17 6.93 -4.46
CA LYS A 115 -16.08 6.61 -5.89
C LYS A 115 -14.65 6.23 -6.27
N ASN A 116 -14.49 5.42 -7.31
CA ASN A 116 -13.16 5.17 -7.87
C ASN A 116 -12.64 6.40 -8.61
N LYS A 117 -11.41 6.82 -8.28
CA LYS A 117 -10.69 7.91 -8.95
C LYS A 117 -10.35 7.57 -10.40
N TYR A 118 -10.10 6.30 -10.67
CA TYR A 118 -9.76 5.80 -12.01
C TYR A 118 -10.84 4.85 -12.50
N THR A 119 -11.09 4.86 -13.80
CA THR A 119 -12.00 3.91 -14.46
C THR A 119 -11.35 2.53 -14.59
N MET A 120 -12.15 1.46 -14.58
CA MET A 120 -11.68 0.09 -14.83
C MET A 120 -10.90 -0.02 -16.14
N ALA A 121 -11.31 0.72 -17.17
CA ALA A 121 -10.63 0.79 -18.46
C ALA A 121 -9.15 1.21 -18.32
N LYS A 122 -8.83 2.13 -17.40
CA LYS A 122 -7.43 2.50 -17.10
C LYS A 122 -6.67 1.35 -16.45
N GLY A 123 -7.32 0.57 -15.58
CA GLY A 123 -6.75 -0.64 -15.00
C GLY A 123 -6.39 -1.68 -16.07
N VAL A 124 -7.30 -1.92 -17.01
CA VAL A 124 -7.07 -2.83 -18.16
C VAL A 124 -5.92 -2.32 -19.04
N LEU A 125 -5.85 -1.01 -19.29
CA LEU A 125 -4.75 -0.41 -20.05
C LEU A 125 -3.39 -0.67 -19.38
N PHE A 126 -3.28 -0.50 -18.05
CA PHE A 126 -2.05 -0.83 -17.32
C PHE A 126 -1.71 -2.32 -17.38
N LEU A 127 -2.71 -3.20 -17.43
CA LEU A 127 -2.51 -4.63 -17.61
C LEU A 127 -2.01 -4.97 -19.03
N CYS A 128 -2.57 -4.34 -20.07
CA CYS A 128 -2.06 -4.47 -21.44
C CYS A 128 -0.62 -3.96 -21.55
N MET A 129 -0.31 -2.83 -20.91
CA MET A 129 1.04 -2.30 -20.82
C MET A 129 1.99 -3.30 -20.15
N TYR A 130 1.57 -3.90 -19.02
CA TYR A 130 2.33 -4.96 -18.36
C TYR A 130 2.64 -6.12 -19.30
N ILE A 131 1.63 -6.67 -20.00
CA ILE A 131 1.82 -7.80 -20.92
C ILE A 131 2.83 -7.44 -22.02
N PHE A 132 2.66 -6.26 -22.63
CA PHE A 132 3.55 -5.80 -23.70
C PHE A 132 5.00 -5.70 -23.22
N PHE A 133 5.26 -5.01 -22.11
CA PHE A 133 6.61 -4.84 -21.58
C PHE A 133 7.20 -6.13 -20.98
N ALA A 134 6.38 -7.02 -20.43
CA ALA A 134 6.82 -8.33 -19.97
C ALA A 134 7.34 -9.19 -21.13
N ILE A 135 6.65 -9.17 -22.28
CA ILE A 135 7.11 -9.86 -23.50
C ILE A 135 8.44 -9.28 -23.99
N LEU A 136 8.56 -7.94 -24.03
CA LEU A 136 9.83 -7.27 -24.39
C LEU A 136 10.97 -7.66 -23.44
N ALA A 137 10.70 -7.68 -22.14
CA ALA A 137 11.67 -8.08 -21.12
C ALA A 137 12.09 -9.55 -21.25
N MET A 138 11.18 -10.43 -21.67
CA MET A 138 11.47 -11.86 -21.86
C MET A 138 12.12 -12.19 -23.21
N MET A 139 12.22 -11.26 -24.16
CA MET A 139 12.84 -11.54 -25.46
C MET A 139 14.23 -12.19 -25.38
N PRO A 140 15.16 -11.76 -24.51
CA PRO A 140 16.46 -12.42 -24.37
C PRO A 140 16.34 -13.89 -23.96
N LEU A 141 15.32 -14.23 -23.16
CA LEU A 141 15.07 -15.60 -22.72
C LEU A 141 14.41 -16.43 -23.83
N MET A 142 13.44 -15.86 -24.55
CA MET A 142 12.76 -16.53 -25.66
C MET A 142 13.71 -16.88 -26.80
N PHE A 143 14.69 -16.01 -27.07
CA PHE A 143 15.67 -16.18 -28.15
C PHE A 143 17.11 -16.33 -27.64
N LEU A 144 17.29 -17.07 -26.54
CA LEU A 144 18.55 -17.15 -25.79
C LEU A 144 19.78 -17.43 -26.66
N LYS A 145 19.71 -18.41 -27.56
CA LYS A 145 20.83 -18.77 -28.43
C LYS A 145 21.28 -17.59 -29.31
N TYR A 146 20.32 -16.97 -30.00
CA TYR A 146 20.56 -15.85 -30.91
C TYR A 146 21.03 -14.61 -30.14
N TYR A 147 20.42 -14.37 -28.98
CA TYR A 147 20.76 -13.25 -28.11
C TYR A 147 22.19 -13.36 -27.55
N LEU A 148 22.62 -14.55 -27.09
CA LEU A 148 23.98 -14.79 -26.63
C LEU A 148 25.01 -14.66 -27.76
N GLU A 149 24.67 -15.07 -28.97
CA GLU A 149 25.52 -14.91 -30.14
C GLU A 149 25.76 -13.43 -30.47
N ILE A 150 24.70 -12.62 -30.50
CA ILE A 150 24.81 -11.17 -30.69
C ILE A 150 25.58 -10.50 -29.56
N LEU A 151 25.34 -10.92 -28.30
CA LEU A 151 26.06 -10.38 -27.14
C LEU A 151 27.55 -10.72 -27.19
N LYS A 152 27.90 -11.95 -27.57
CA LYS A 152 29.31 -12.35 -27.71
C LYS A 152 29.97 -11.57 -28.84
N GLN A 153 29.31 -11.46 -29.99
CA GLN A 153 29.80 -10.67 -31.12
C GLN A 153 29.96 -9.18 -30.76
N SER A 154 29.08 -8.61 -29.93
CA SER A 154 29.20 -7.22 -29.50
C SER A 154 30.38 -7.00 -28.56
N ILE A 155 30.67 -7.99 -27.70
CA ILE A 155 31.85 -7.98 -26.82
C ILE A 155 33.13 -8.12 -27.64
N ASP A 156 33.18 -9.09 -28.55
CA ASP A 156 34.35 -9.38 -29.39
C ASP A 156 34.70 -8.18 -30.29
N ASN A 157 33.69 -7.46 -30.80
CA ASN A 157 33.87 -6.24 -31.58
C ASN A 157 34.07 -4.97 -30.74
N ILE A 158 34.18 -5.08 -29.40
CA ILE A 158 34.39 -3.94 -28.48
C ILE A 158 33.27 -2.88 -28.61
N ASN A 159 32.06 -3.30 -29.00
CA ASN A 159 30.90 -2.41 -29.09
C ASN A 159 30.21 -2.33 -27.71
N PHE A 160 30.79 -1.51 -26.84
CA PHE A 160 30.30 -1.32 -25.47
C PHE A 160 28.87 -0.79 -25.42
N LEU A 161 28.49 0.09 -26.35
CA LEU A 161 27.15 0.68 -26.39
C LEU A 161 26.08 -0.39 -26.65
N LEU A 162 26.33 -1.28 -27.61
CA LEU A 162 25.41 -2.37 -27.92
C LEU A 162 25.31 -3.36 -26.76
N THR A 163 26.46 -3.74 -26.19
CA THR A 163 26.54 -4.66 -25.04
C THR A 163 25.77 -4.12 -23.83
N PHE A 164 25.96 -2.84 -23.50
CA PHE A 164 25.25 -2.18 -22.41
C PHE A 164 23.73 -2.14 -22.63
N ASN A 165 23.30 -1.79 -23.85
CA ASN A 165 21.88 -1.75 -24.20
C ASN A 165 21.24 -3.14 -24.11
N LEU A 166 21.91 -4.18 -24.63
CA LEU A 166 21.39 -5.54 -24.61
C LEU A 166 21.08 -5.97 -23.17
N ILE A 167 21.93 -5.65 -22.19
CA ILE A 167 21.73 -6.01 -20.79
C ILE A 167 20.70 -5.09 -20.11
N THR A 168 20.78 -3.78 -20.34
CA THR A 168 20.02 -2.78 -19.58
C THR A 168 18.55 -2.72 -20.00
N TRP A 169 18.24 -2.84 -21.29
CA TRP A 169 16.85 -2.73 -21.78
C TRP A 169 15.90 -3.78 -21.21
N PRO A 170 16.25 -5.08 -21.20
CA PRO A 170 15.40 -6.11 -20.60
C PRO A 170 15.11 -5.86 -19.11
N ILE A 171 16.10 -5.37 -18.36
CA ILE A 171 15.96 -5.03 -16.95
C ILE A 171 14.99 -3.84 -16.79
N LEU A 172 15.15 -2.78 -17.58
CA LEU A 172 14.26 -1.62 -17.55
C LEU A 172 12.82 -1.99 -17.92
N PHE A 173 12.62 -2.78 -18.98
CA PHE A 173 11.30 -3.26 -19.37
C PHE A 173 10.66 -4.12 -18.28
N SER A 174 11.45 -4.93 -17.57
CA SER A 174 10.96 -5.70 -16.41
C SER A 174 10.43 -4.78 -15.31
N PHE A 175 11.15 -3.71 -14.96
CA PHE A 175 10.70 -2.74 -13.96
C PHE A 175 9.43 -2.00 -14.39
N ILE A 176 9.35 -1.59 -15.66
CA ILE A 176 8.15 -0.93 -16.20
C ILE A 176 6.95 -1.87 -16.16
N ALA A 177 7.14 -3.15 -16.53
CA ALA A 177 6.10 -4.16 -16.47
C ALA A 177 5.59 -4.33 -15.04
N LEU A 178 6.48 -4.54 -14.06
CA LEU A 178 6.10 -4.67 -12.65
C LEU A 178 5.35 -3.45 -12.13
N GLY A 179 5.78 -2.23 -12.51
CA GLY A 179 5.07 -1.00 -12.18
C GLY A 179 3.66 -0.92 -12.77
N GLY A 180 3.49 -1.39 -14.00
CA GLY A 180 2.19 -1.53 -14.66
C GLY A 180 1.26 -2.49 -13.93
N LEU A 181 1.74 -3.69 -13.62
CA LEU A 181 0.99 -4.71 -12.88
C LEU A 181 0.58 -4.22 -11.49
N HIS A 182 1.49 -3.58 -10.77
CA HIS A 182 1.20 -3.03 -9.45
C HIS A 182 0.07 -1.99 -9.50
N LYS A 183 0.10 -1.07 -10.47
CA LYS A 183 -0.97 -0.08 -10.66
C LYS A 183 -2.30 -0.73 -11.05
N ALA A 184 -2.27 -1.71 -11.96
CA ALA A 184 -3.47 -2.45 -12.37
C ALA A 184 -4.13 -3.16 -11.18
N ASN A 185 -3.33 -3.86 -10.36
CA ASN A 185 -3.80 -4.54 -9.16
C ASN A 185 -4.44 -3.56 -8.18
N LYS A 186 -3.78 -2.43 -7.89
CA LYS A 186 -4.33 -1.43 -6.95
C LYS A 186 -5.63 -0.79 -7.43
N ILE A 187 -5.79 -0.58 -8.73
CA ILE A 187 -7.07 -0.12 -9.30
C ILE A 187 -8.14 -1.20 -9.14
N SER A 188 -7.82 -2.46 -9.46
CA SER A 188 -8.73 -3.59 -9.29
C SER A 188 -9.17 -3.78 -7.83
N ASP A 189 -8.23 -3.68 -6.89
CA ASP A 189 -8.49 -3.77 -5.44
C ASP A 189 -9.46 -2.68 -4.98
N ALA A 190 -9.29 -1.44 -5.46
CA ALA A 190 -10.20 -0.33 -5.14
C ALA A 190 -11.62 -0.59 -5.67
N TYR A 191 -11.75 -1.13 -6.88
CA TYR A 191 -13.04 -1.55 -7.45
C TYR A 191 -13.69 -2.67 -6.64
N ASN A 192 -12.93 -3.70 -6.28
CA ASN A 192 -13.44 -4.80 -5.48
C ASN A 192 -13.83 -4.33 -4.08
N PHE A 193 -13.05 -3.41 -3.49
CA PHE A 193 -13.39 -2.78 -2.22
C PHE A 193 -14.74 -2.06 -2.31
N LEU A 194 -14.93 -1.14 -3.27
CA LEU A 194 -16.18 -0.39 -3.38
C LEU A 194 -17.38 -1.30 -3.65
N LYS A 195 -17.21 -2.31 -4.53
CA LYS A 195 -18.27 -3.29 -4.80
C LYS A 195 -18.64 -4.06 -3.53
N ASN A 196 -17.65 -4.61 -2.83
CA ASN A 196 -17.89 -5.36 -1.60
C ASN A 196 -18.49 -4.47 -0.50
N PHE A 197 -18.02 -3.23 -0.40
CA PHE A 197 -18.54 -2.24 0.54
C PHE A 197 -20.01 -1.93 0.24
N GLU A 198 -20.36 -1.66 -1.01
CA GLU A 198 -21.74 -1.38 -1.41
C GLU A 198 -22.70 -2.54 -1.10
N HIS A 199 -22.26 -3.79 -1.33
CA HIS A 199 -23.09 -4.98 -1.12
C HIS A 199 -23.18 -5.41 0.34
N ALA A 200 -22.12 -5.23 1.14
CA ALA A 200 -22.03 -5.75 2.50
C ALA A 200 -22.10 -4.67 3.59
N ARG A 201 -22.17 -3.37 3.24
CA ARG A 201 -22.28 -2.31 4.25
C ARG A 201 -23.61 -2.41 5.00
N ILE A 202 -23.53 -2.63 6.30
CA ILE A 202 -24.66 -2.52 7.22
C ILE A 202 -24.52 -1.20 7.94
N LYS A 203 -25.43 -0.25 7.66
CA LYS A 203 -25.51 0.99 8.41
C LYS A 203 -26.05 0.70 9.80
N VAL A 204 -25.39 1.22 10.83
CA VAL A 204 -25.93 1.25 12.18
C VAL A 204 -27.10 2.23 12.11
N LYS A 205 -28.33 1.72 12.21
CA LYS A 205 -29.51 2.59 12.31
C LYS A 205 -29.40 3.36 13.64
N GLU A 206 -29.55 4.68 13.56
CA GLU A 206 -29.91 5.51 14.71
C GLU A 206 -31.22 5.03 15.34
#